data_AF-A0A088CIM0-F1
#
_entry.id   AF-A0A088CIM0-F1
#
_cell.length_a   1.000
_cell.length_b   1.000
_cell.length_c   1.000
_cell.angle_alpha   90.00
_cell.angle_beta   90.00
_cell.angle_gamma   90.00
#
_symmetry.space_group_name_H-M   'P 1'
#
loop_
_entity.id
_entity.type
_entity.pdbx_description
1 polymer ?
#
loop_
_entity_poly.entity_id
_entity_poly.type
_entity_poly.pdbx_seq_one_letter_code
_entity_poly.pdbx_strand_id
1 'polypeptide(L)' 'MDFSALFSTVFISCFILSLTAYSIYLGFGPGAEDLRDPFEEHED' A
#
# COMPACT_ATOMS: atom_id res chain seq x y z
N MET A 1 27.91 -7.60 -13.74
CA MET A 1 26.93 -6.95 -12.84
C MET A 1 26.98 -7.72 -11.54
N ASP A 2 27.26 -7.06 -10.43
CA ASP A 2 27.55 -7.74 -9.18
C ASP A 2 26.27 -8.38 -8.61
N PHE A 3 26.37 -9.64 -8.16
CA PHE A 3 25.23 -10.38 -7.65
C PHE A 3 24.57 -9.65 -6.46
N SER A 4 25.38 -9.02 -5.60
CA SER A 4 24.89 -8.20 -4.49
C SER A 4 24.05 -7.02 -4.97
N ALA A 5 24.50 -6.30 -6.01
CA ALA A 5 23.76 -5.18 -6.57
C ALA A 5 22.42 -5.64 -7.17
N LEU A 6 22.42 -6.73 -7.92
CA LEU A 6 21.20 -7.34 -8.46
C LEU A 6 20.21 -7.73 -7.36
N PHE A 7 20.68 -8.44 -6.35
CA PHE A 7 19.87 -8.87 -5.22
C PHE A 7 19.26 -7.67 -4.49
N SER A 8 20.07 -6.67 -4.16
CA SER A 8 19.60 -5.46 -3.47
C SER A 8 18.56 -4.70 -4.29
N THR A 9 18.76 -4.52 -5.59
CA THR A 9 17.78 -3.83 -6.45
C THR A 9 16.46 -4.57 -6.54
N VAL A 10 16.49 -5.89 -6.75
CA VAL A 10 15.27 -6.71 -6.80
C VAL A 10 14.57 -6.72 -5.44
N PHE A 11 15.33 -6.88 -4.34
CA PHE A 11 14.76 -6.87 -2.99
C PHE A 11 14.08 -5.54 -2.66
N ILE A 12 14.76 -4.42 -2.89
CA ILE A 12 14.21 -3.08 -2.60
C ILE A 12 12.98 -2.80 -3.46
N SER A 13 13.01 -3.16 -4.75
CA SER A 13 11.85 -2.97 -5.63
C SER A 13 10.65 -3.81 -5.18
N CYS A 14 10.84 -5.09 -4.87
CA CYS A 14 9.76 -5.94 -4.33
C CYS A 14 9.24 -5.41 -2.99
N PHE A 15 10.12 -4.91 -2.12
CA PHE A 15 9.75 -4.34 -0.82
C PHE A 15 8.87 -3.08 -0.99
N ILE A 16 9.27 -2.16 -1.85
CA ILE A 16 8.50 -0.94 -2.15
C ILE A 16 7.13 -1.32 -2.75
N LEU A 17 7.11 -2.20 -3.75
CA LEU A 17 5.86 -2.65 -4.37
C LEU A 17 4.91 -3.28 -3.35
N SER A 18 5.44 -4.09 -2.44
CA SER A 18 4.66 -4.72 -1.37
C SER A 18 4.07 -3.69 -0.41
N LEU A 19 4.89 -2.73 0.03
CA LEU A 19 4.42 -1.64 0.89
C LEU A 19 3.34 -0.80 0.21
N THR A 20 3.54 -0.44 -1.07
CA THR A 20 2.54 0.33 -1.83
C THR A 20 1.24 -0.44 -1.97
N ALA A 21 1.28 -1.71 -2.37
CA ALA A 21 0.09 -2.55 -2.49
C ALA A 21 -0.62 -2.72 -1.14
N TYR A 22 0.14 -2.92 -0.06
CA TYR A 22 -0.42 -3.06 1.28
C TYR A 22 -1.09 -1.77 1.77
N SER A 23 -0.49 -0.60 1.51
CA SER A 23 -1.11 0.69 1.82
C SER A 23 -2.42 0.93 1.06
N ILE A 24 -2.47 0.54 -0.22
CA ILE A 24 -3.72 0.61 -1.00
C ILE A 24 -4.77 -0.33 -0.41
N TYR A 25 -4.40 -1.57 -0.10
CA TYR A 25 -5.32 -2.52 0.54
C TYR A 25 -5.82 -2.02 1.90
N LEU A 26 -4.96 -1.40 2.70
CA LEU A 26 -5.37 -0.87 4.01
C LEU A 26 -6.28 0.36 3.87
N GLY A 27 -6.00 1.25 2.92
CA GLY A 27 -6.75 2.50 2.74
C GLY A 27 -8.05 2.35 1.94
N PHE A 28 -8.12 1.38 1.04
CA PHE A 28 -9.23 1.21 0.09
C PHE A 28 -9.71 -0.24 -0.05
N GLY A 29 -9.22 -1.16 0.77
CA GLY A 29 -9.65 -2.55 0.76
C GLY A 29 -10.95 -2.77 1.55
N PRO A 30 -11.40 -4.02 1.67
CA PRO A 30 -12.70 -4.35 2.30
C PRO A 30 -12.86 -3.81 3.72
N GLY A 31 -11.78 -3.73 4.50
CA GLY A 31 -11.81 -3.18 5.87
C GLY A 31 -11.92 -1.66 5.94
N ALA A 32 -11.82 -0.94 4.81
CA ALA A 32 -12.02 0.50 4.77
C ALA A 32 -13.50 0.89 4.88
N GLU A 33 -14.42 -0.01 4.49
CA GLU A 33 -15.87 0.19 4.60
C GLU A 33 -16.33 0.30 6.07
N ASP A 34 -15.61 -0.34 6.99
CA ASP A 34 -15.87 -0.26 8.44
C ASP A 34 -15.32 1.02 9.07
N LEU A 35 -14.56 1.85 8.32
CA LEU A 35 -14.05 3.12 8.81
C LEU A 35 -15.12 4.21 8.65
N ARG A 36 -15.40 4.94 9.72
CA ARG A 36 -16.35 6.06 9.70
C ARG A 36 -15.92 7.10 8.65
N ASP A 37 -16.79 7.34 7.67
CA ASP A 37 -16.58 8.38 6.68
C ASP A 37 -16.77 9.76 7.34
N PRO A 38 -15.74 10.63 7.37
CA PRO A 38 -15.84 11.95 7.99
C PRO A 38 -16.68 12.95 7.17
N PHE A 39 -17.14 12.57 5.98
CA PHE A 39 -17.94 13.42 5.09
C PHE A 39 -19.41 13.02 5.02
N GLU A 40 -19.80 11.88 5.60
CA GLU A 40 -21.18 11.36 5.60
C GLU A 40 -22.18 12.34 6.26
N GLU A 41 -21.74 13.07 7.29
CA GLU A 41 -22.56 14.10 7.97
C GLU A 41 -22.79 15.39 7.14
N HIS A 42 -22.17 15.50 5.96
CA HIS A 42 -22.22 16.68 5.10
C HIS A 42 -22.97 16.45 3.78
N GLU A 43 -23.66 15.32 3.63
CA GLU A 43 -24.38 14.97 2.39
C GLU A 43 -25.81 15.57 2.29
N ASP A 44 -26.21 16.44 3.22
CA ASP A 44 -27.55 17.09 3.29
C ASP A 44 -27.54 18.60 3.00
#